data_AF-A0A2P4XLU2-F1
#
_entry.id   AF-A0A2P4XLU2-F1
#
_cell.length_a   1.000
_cell.length_b   1.000
_cell.length_c   1.000
_cell.angle_alpha   90.00
_cell.angle_beta   90.00
_cell.angle_gamma   90.00
#
_symmetry.space_group_name_H-M   'P 1'
#
loop_
_entity.id
_entity.type
_entity.pdbx_description
1 polymer ?
#
loop_
_entity_poly.entity_id
_entity_poly.type
_entity_poly.pdbx_seq_one_letter_code
_entity_poly.pdbx_strand_id
1 'polypeptide(L)' 'MSVILEFGKYKGKALEEFQDGDTSYIMKWGRFKNKSVKWIFDHEKQYFNWMCKNEYIKNKCPSLKENLDEFNTQS' A
#
# COMPACT_ATOMS: atom_id res chain seq x y z
N MET A 1 -21.20 0.92 -8.58
CA MET A 1 -20.64 2.01 -9.41
C MET A 1 -19.14 1.79 -9.47
N SER A 2 -18.64 1.22 -10.56
CA SER A 2 -17.23 0.88 -10.72
C SER A 2 -16.47 2.13 -11.18
N VAL A 3 -15.43 2.52 -10.44
CA VAL A 3 -14.55 3.62 -10.84
C VAL A 3 -13.54 3.05 -11.82
N ILE A 4 -13.66 3.42 -13.10
CA ILE A 4 -12.72 3.02 -14.15
C ILE A 4 -11.59 4.05 -14.17
N LEU A 5 -10.34 3.59 -14.07
CA LEU A 5 -9.17 4.46 -14.18
C LEU A 5 -8.93 4.81 -15.66
N GLU A 6 -9.06 6.09 -15.98
CA GLU A 6 -8.98 6.61 -17.35
C GLU A 6 -7.55 7.05 -17.75
N PHE A 7 -6.59 7.00 -16.81
CA PHE A 7 -5.25 7.59 -16.98
C PHE A 7 -4.13 6.69 -16.46
N GLY A 8 -2.97 6.73 -17.14
CA GLY A 8 -1.74 6.01 -16.76
C GLY A 8 -1.67 4.55 -17.22
N LYS A 9 -0.66 3.80 -16.74
CA LYS A 9 -0.36 2.39 -17.11
C LYS A 9 -1.53 1.41 -16.86
N TYR A 10 -2.55 1.82 -16.12
CA TYR A 10 -3.70 1.01 -15.71
C TYR A 10 -5.01 1.48 -16.37
N LYS A 11 -4.91 2.22 -17.49
CA LYS A 11 -6.05 2.66 -18.28
C LYS A 11 -6.93 1.47 -18.65
N GLY A 12 -8.20 1.51 -18.25
CA GLY A 12 -9.20 0.49 -18.61
C GLY A 12 -9.24 -0.74 -17.69
N LYS A 13 -8.49 -0.75 -16.58
CA LYS A 13 -8.70 -1.74 -15.52
C LYS A 13 -9.68 -1.21 -14.46
N ALA A 14 -10.64 -2.06 -14.09
CA ALA A 14 -11.56 -1.77 -13.00
C ALA A 14 -10.78 -1.73 -11.68
N LEU A 15 -11.00 -0.69 -10.87
CA LEU A 15 -10.42 -0.57 -9.52
C LEU A 15 -10.78 -1.77 -8.62
N GLU A 16 -11.85 -2.48 -8.97
CA GLU A 16 -12.42 -3.61 -8.24
C GLU A 16 -11.49 -4.84 -8.20
N GLU A 17 -10.57 -5.02 -9.17
CA GLU A 17 -9.54 -6.08 -9.09
C GLU A 17 -8.47 -5.81 -8.00
N PHE A 18 -8.43 -4.60 -7.44
CA PHE A 18 -7.55 -4.24 -6.31
C PHE A 18 -8.29 -4.23 -4.98
N GLN A 19 -9.60 -4.46 -4.99
CA GLN A 19 -10.48 -4.33 -3.84
C GLN A 19 -10.81 -5.72 -3.25
N ASP A 20 -9.78 -6.54 -3.04
CA ASP A 20 -9.90 -7.78 -2.29
C ASP A 20 -9.92 -7.45 -0.78
N GLY A 21 -10.96 -6.75 -0.32
CA GLY A 21 -11.18 -6.42 1.10
C GLY A 21 -10.03 -5.67 1.82
N ASP A 22 -9.01 -5.22 1.09
CA ASP A 22 -7.82 -4.59 1.62
C ASP A 22 -8.14 -3.15 2.01
N THR A 23 -8.52 -2.94 3.26
CA THR A 23 -8.56 -1.61 3.91
C THR A 23 -7.16 -1.01 4.08
N SER A 24 -6.13 -1.75 3.67
CA SER A 24 -4.73 -1.37 3.78
C SER A 24 -4.37 -0.20 2.88
N TYR A 25 -3.49 0.66 3.38
CA TYR A 25 -2.98 1.79 2.62
C TYR A 25 -2.38 1.36 1.27
N ILE A 26 -2.78 2.03 0.19
CA ILE A 26 -2.21 1.85 -1.15
C ILE A 26 -1.04 2.80 -1.34
N MET A 27 0.13 2.27 -1.68
CA MET A 27 1.31 3.07 -1.99
C MET A 27 1.08 3.93 -3.23
N LYS A 28 1.09 5.25 -3.06
CA LYS A 28 0.98 6.22 -4.16
C LYS A 28 2.35 6.61 -4.77
N TRP A 29 3.44 6.12 -4.18
CA TRP A 29 4.82 6.50 -4.51
C TRP A 29 5.79 5.34 -4.22
N GLY A 30 7.05 5.46 -4.68
CA GLY A 30 8.09 4.45 -4.47
C GLY A 30 8.10 3.30 -5.47
N ARG A 31 8.89 2.27 -5.19
CA ARG A 31 9.08 1.08 -6.06
C ARG A 31 7.81 0.25 -6.20
N PHE A 32 6.97 0.21 -5.16
CA PHE A 32 5.72 -0.55 -5.11
C PHE A 32 4.49 0.34 -5.28
N LYS A 33 4.58 1.35 -6.16
CA LYS A 33 3.45 2.22 -6.47
C LYS A 33 2.25 1.41 -7.00
N ASN A 34 1.05 1.75 -6.52
CA ASN A 34 -0.22 1.06 -6.75
C ASN A 34 -0.29 -0.36 -6.17
N LYS A 35 0.55 -0.69 -5.19
CA LYS A 35 0.42 -1.91 -4.38
C LYS A 35 -0.06 -1.57 -2.97
N SER A 36 -0.79 -2.48 -2.34
CA SER A 36 -1.21 -2.33 -0.94
C SER A 36 -0.07 -2.67 0.01
N VAL A 37 -0.09 -2.07 1.19
CA VAL A 37 0.87 -2.37 2.27
C VAL A 37 0.84 -3.86 2.64
N LYS A 38 -0.34 -4.48 2.63
CA LYS A 38 -0.48 -5.92 2.88
C LYS A 38 0.20 -6.76 1.81
N TRP A 39 0.07 -6.41 0.52
CA TRP A 39 0.79 -7.09 -0.56
C TRP A 39 2.31 -7.02 -0.34
N ILE A 40 2.80 -5.86 0.11
CA ILE A 40 4.22 -5.67 0.41
C ILE A 40 4.63 -6.45 1.65
N PHE A 41 3.80 -6.51 2.69
CA PHE A 41 4.04 -7.35 3.86
C PHE A 41 4.11 -8.84 3.50
N ASP A 42 3.22 -9.31 2.64
CA ASP A 42 3.12 -10.72 2.25
C ASP A 42 4.28 -11.16 1.34
N HIS A 43 4.58 -10.37 0.30
CA HIS A 43 5.58 -10.73 -0.71
C HIS A 43 7.00 -10.21 -0.37
N GLU A 44 7.12 -9.10 0.37
CA GLU A 44 8.35 -8.31 0.51
C GLU A 44 8.57 -7.83 1.96
N LYS A 45 8.59 -8.79 2.91
CA LYS A 45 8.79 -8.54 4.35
C LYS A 45 10.01 -7.68 4.68
N GLN A 46 11.11 -7.85 3.94
CA GLN A 46 12.33 -7.07 4.15
C GLN A 46 12.10 -5.58 3.84
N TYR A 47 11.41 -5.30 2.73
CA TYR A 47 11.06 -3.94 2.36
C TYR A 47 10.05 -3.35 3.34
N PHE A 48 9.07 -4.15 3.80
CA PHE A 48 8.13 -3.74 4.85
C PHE A 48 8.86 -3.34 6.15
N ASN A 49 9.81 -4.14 6.61
CA ASN A 49 10.59 -3.83 7.82
C ASN A 49 11.43 -2.55 7.65
N TRP A 50 12.04 -2.37 6.48
CA TRP A 50 12.72 -1.11 6.14
C TRP A 50 11.76 0.09 6.21
N MET A 51 10.54 -0.05 5.68
CA MET A 51 9.54 1.01 5.75
C MET A 51 9.14 1.36 7.18
N CYS A 52 8.96 0.36 8.05
CA CYS A 52 8.68 0.56 9.47
C CYS A 52 9.83 1.27 10.21
N LYS A 53 11.06 1.16 9.73
CA LYS A 53 12.23 1.84 10.32
C LYS A 53 12.50 3.20 9.69
N ASN A 54 12.01 3.45 8.48
CA ASN A 54 12.32 4.67 7.74
C ASN A 54 11.58 5.89 8.31
N GLU A 55 12.35 6.86 8.82
CA GLU A 55 11.83 8.10 9.38
C GLU A 55 11.12 8.98 8.36
N TYR A 56 11.51 8.92 7.07
CA TYR A 56 10.82 9.67 6.01
C TYR A 56 9.36 9.24 5.92
N ILE A 57 9.11 7.94 6.00
CA ILE A 57 7.75 7.38 5.90
C ILE A 57 6.94 7.77 7.13
N LYS A 58 7.54 7.68 8.32
CA LYS A 58 6.90 8.07 9.59
C LYS A 58 6.51 9.55 9.62
N ASN A 59 7.36 10.42 9.07
CA ASN A 59 7.13 11.87 9.10
C ASN A 59 6.25 12.37 7.95
N LYS A 60 6.38 11.80 6.75
CA LYS A 60 5.63 12.27 5.55
C LYS A 60 4.27 11.60 5.38
N CYS A 61 4.05 10.41 5.95
CA CYS A 61 2.85 9.62 5.69
C CYS A 61 2.31 9.00 6.98
N PRO A 62 1.59 9.77 7.82
CA PRO A 62 1.00 9.26 9.05
C PRO A 62 0.01 8.10 8.82
N SER A 63 -0.84 8.19 7.79
CA SER A 63 -1.80 7.12 7.46
C SER A 63 -1.13 5.80 7.06
N LEU A 64 0.04 5.88 6.41
CA LEU A 64 0.85 4.70 6.09
C LEU A 64 1.47 4.13 7.36
N LYS A 65 1.97 4.98 8.27
CA LYS A 65 2.51 4.54 9.57
C LYS A 65 1.48 3.79 10.39
N GLU A 66 0.25 4.29 10.52
CA GLU A 66 -0.83 3.62 11.27
C GLU A 66 -1.12 2.24 10.71
N ASN A 67 -1.19 2.11 9.37
CA ASN A 67 -1.35 0.81 8.72
C ASN A 67 -0.16 -0.12 8.99
N LEU A 68 1.08 0.38 8.86
CA LEU A 68 2.28 -0.42 9.11
C LEU A 68 2.33 -0.93 10.57
N ASP A 69 1.91 -0.12 11.54
CA ASP A 69 1.87 -0.47 12.96
C ASP A 69 0.80 -1.51 13.27
N GLU A 70 -0.39 -1.38 12.67
CA GLU A 70 -1.48 -2.36 12.76
C GLU A 70 -1.03 -3.74 12.26
N PHE A 71 -0.39 -3.79 11.08
CA PHE A 71 0.14 -5.02 10.52
C PHE A 71 1.31 -5.62 11.31
N ASN A 72 2.10 -4.78 11.99
CA ASN A 72 3.24 -5.24 12.79
C ASN A 72 2.82 -5.75 14.18
N THR A 73 1.70 -5.29 14.72
CA THR A 73 1.22 -5.66 16.07
C THR A 73 0.44 -6.99 16.09
N GLN A 74 -0.03 -7.47 14.94
CA GLN A 74 -0.74 -8.76 14.82
C GLN A 74 0.18 -9.99 14.70
N SER A 75 1.52 -9.84 14.82
CA SER A 75 2.49 -10.92 14.58
C SER A 75 3.15 -11.49 15.83
#